data_AF-A0A6M3L3G5-F1
#
_entry.id   AF-A0A6M3L3G5-F1
#
_cell.length_a   1.000
_cell.length_b   1.000
_cell.length_c   1.000
_cell.angle_alpha   90.00
_cell.angle_beta   90.00
_cell.angle_gamma   90.00
#
_symmetry.space_group_name_H-M   'P 1'
#
loop_
_entity.id
_entity.type
_entity.pdbx_description
1 polymer ?
#
loop_
_entity_poly.entity_id
_entity_poly.type
_entity_poly.pdbx_seq_one_letter_code
_entity_poly.pdbx_strand_id
1 'polypeptide(L)'
;ITQLKVDEPQITLNGGATATVAATLYITSAPTEGVANYAIAAPSGDMLLGGTLYFFDKGGESISSDGATLTIAGNVAFPGAIYMNDTTSILTKASAGDYFAIKAINQISWGYDEVARAQGATDPYFSIGGSQQFKFYNSGITNFAHNVMFSVSVDSAAVADQVSIGGYEISAGHRALAISSEEAVVVEVDETKFSHKIPVRINGATYNLMLCAT
;
A
#
# COMPACT_ATOMS: atom_id res chain seq x y z
N ILE A 1 -20.37 0.97 -48.42
CA ILE A 1 -19.86 -0.07 -47.49
C ILE A 1 -18.94 -0.98 -48.30
N THR A 2 -17.63 -0.80 -48.18
CA THR A 2 -16.64 -1.75 -48.70
C THR A 2 -16.25 -2.65 -47.53
N GLN A 3 -16.53 -3.94 -47.64
CA GLN A 3 -16.20 -4.91 -46.60
C GLN A 3 -15.12 -5.84 -47.12
N LEU A 4 -14.08 -6.03 -46.32
CA LEU A 4 -13.19 -7.17 -46.48
C LEU A 4 -13.81 -8.33 -45.70
N LYS A 5 -14.18 -9.39 -46.41
CA LYS A 5 -14.52 -10.68 -45.79
C LYS A 5 -13.29 -11.57 -45.91
N VAL A 6 -12.82 -12.08 -44.78
CA VAL A 6 -11.74 -13.08 -44.74
C VAL A 6 -12.31 -14.34 -44.11
N ASP A 7 -12.25 -15.44 -44.84
CA ASP A 7 -12.65 -16.76 -44.37
C ASP A 7 -11.40 -17.56 -43.95
N GLU A 8 -11.53 -18.47 -42.98
CA GLU A 8 -10.43 -19.31 -42.52
C GLU A 8 -9.86 -20.16 -43.67
N PRO A 9 -8.53 -20.20 -43.88
CA PRO A 9 -7.93 -21.01 -44.93
C PRO A 9 -8.00 -22.50 -44.59
N GLN A 10 -8.40 -23.33 -45.56
CA GLN A 10 -8.24 -24.79 -45.47
C GLN A 10 -6.77 -25.15 -45.71
N ILE A 11 -6.05 -25.59 -44.67
CA ILE A 11 -4.65 -25.99 -44.76
C ILE A 11 -4.57 -27.52 -44.90
N THR A 12 -4.12 -28.01 -46.06
CA THR A 12 -3.83 -29.43 -46.28
C THR A 12 -2.32 -29.66 -46.23
N LEU A 13 -1.86 -30.49 -45.28
CA LEU A 13 -0.46 -30.88 -45.14
C LEU A 13 -0.24 -32.22 -45.87
N ASN A 14 0.82 -32.31 -46.68
CA ASN A 14 1.21 -33.56 -47.34
C ASN A 14 2.17 -34.35 -46.44
N GLY A 15 1.83 -35.61 -46.14
CA GLY A 15 2.69 -36.51 -45.37
C GLY A 15 2.92 -36.06 -43.93
N GLY A 16 4.14 -36.27 -43.40
CA GLY A 16 4.55 -35.91 -42.03
C GLY A 16 4.96 -34.44 -41.84
N ALA A 17 4.51 -33.52 -42.69
CA ALA A 17 4.82 -32.10 -42.56
C ALA A 17 4.04 -31.44 -41.41
N THR A 18 4.66 -30.46 -40.76
CA THR A 18 4.04 -29.67 -39.67
C THR A 18 3.86 -28.22 -40.13
N ALA A 19 2.66 -27.67 -40.01
CA ALA A 19 2.44 -26.24 -40.16
C ALA A 19 3.06 -25.49 -38.98
N THR A 20 4.08 -24.65 -39.22
CA THR A 20 4.72 -23.85 -38.16
C THR A 20 3.91 -22.60 -37.81
N VAL A 21 3.20 -22.01 -38.78
CA VAL A 21 2.32 -20.84 -38.60
C VAL A 21 1.10 -21.02 -39.49
N ALA A 22 -0.08 -20.80 -38.94
CA ALA A 22 -1.35 -20.74 -39.66
C ALA A 22 -2.10 -19.49 -39.20
N ALA A 23 -2.47 -18.60 -40.13
CA ALA A 23 -3.19 -17.38 -39.82
C ALA A 23 -4.15 -17.01 -40.96
N THR A 24 -5.32 -16.46 -40.60
CA THR A 24 -6.32 -15.96 -41.56
C THR A 24 -5.93 -14.60 -42.14
N LEU A 25 -5.24 -13.77 -41.35
CA LEU A 25 -4.70 -12.48 -41.76
C LEU A 25 -3.27 -12.36 -41.25
N TYR A 26 -2.32 -12.21 -42.17
CA TYR A 26 -0.91 -11.97 -41.84
C TYR A 26 -0.42 -10.74 -42.58
N ILE A 27 0.00 -9.72 -41.83
CA ILE A 27 0.53 -8.47 -42.36
C ILE A 27 2.00 -8.43 -41.97
N THR A 28 2.88 -8.49 -42.97
CA THR A 28 4.34 -8.59 -42.76
C THR A 28 4.95 -7.29 -42.25
N SER A 29 4.36 -6.15 -42.60
CA SER A 29 4.84 -4.81 -42.22
C SER A 29 3.73 -3.78 -42.43
N ALA A 30 3.78 -2.68 -41.69
CA ALA A 30 2.96 -1.51 -41.98
C ALA A 30 3.47 -0.77 -43.25
N PRO A 31 2.63 0.01 -43.93
CA PRO A 31 3.07 0.93 -44.97
C PRO A 31 4.14 1.91 -44.45
N THR A 32 5.02 2.38 -45.32
CA THR A 32 6.11 3.33 -44.96
C THR A 32 5.96 4.70 -45.63
N GLU A 33 5.02 4.80 -46.57
CA GLU A 33 4.83 5.93 -47.47
C GLU A 33 3.91 7.01 -46.86
N GLY A 34 3.40 6.80 -45.65
CA GLY A 34 2.43 7.66 -44.97
C GLY A 34 3.01 8.43 -43.79
N VAL A 35 2.23 9.41 -43.31
CA VAL A 35 2.48 10.09 -42.02
C VAL A 35 2.23 9.13 -40.85
N ALA A 36 1.32 8.17 -41.05
CA ALA A 36 0.99 7.15 -40.09
C ALA A 36 1.25 5.76 -40.69
N ASN A 37 1.98 4.92 -39.94
CA ASN A 37 2.44 3.61 -40.38
C ASN A 37 1.71 2.51 -39.60
N TYR A 38 0.38 2.43 -39.79
CA TYR A 38 -0.44 1.41 -39.15
C TYR A 38 -0.67 0.22 -40.07
N ALA A 39 -0.44 -1.00 -39.57
CA ALA A 39 -0.81 -2.23 -40.27
C ALA A 39 -2.34 -2.43 -40.31
N ILE A 40 -3.01 -2.10 -39.20
CA ILE A 40 -4.47 -2.11 -39.06
C ILE A 40 -4.85 -0.84 -38.30
N ALA A 41 -5.82 -0.09 -38.80
CA ALA A 41 -6.34 1.10 -38.13
C ALA A 41 -7.85 1.18 -38.26
N ALA A 42 -8.50 1.65 -37.19
CA ALA A 42 -9.89 2.12 -37.20
C ALA A 42 -9.87 3.61 -36.85
N PRO A 43 -9.75 4.53 -37.85
CA PRO A 43 -9.62 5.97 -37.59
C PRO A 43 -10.82 6.59 -36.88
N SER A 44 -11.95 5.88 -36.85
CA SER A 44 -13.17 6.27 -36.14
C SER A 44 -13.93 5.02 -35.71
N GLY A 45 -14.61 5.08 -34.57
CA GLY A 45 -15.39 3.98 -34.02
C GLY A 45 -14.54 2.94 -33.28
N ASP A 46 -15.20 1.88 -32.83
CA ASP A 46 -14.57 0.86 -31.99
C ASP A 46 -14.01 -0.30 -32.83
N MET A 47 -12.84 -0.81 -32.44
CA MET A 47 -12.33 -2.10 -32.90
C MET A 47 -12.71 -3.17 -31.87
N LEU A 48 -13.63 -4.06 -32.23
CA LEU A 48 -14.00 -5.20 -31.39
C LEU A 48 -13.14 -6.42 -31.72
N LEU A 49 -12.32 -6.86 -30.77
CA LEU A 49 -11.55 -8.09 -30.84
C LEU A 49 -12.17 -9.09 -29.85
N GLY A 50 -13.08 -9.93 -30.33
CA GLY A 50 -13.90 -10.81 -29.47
C GLY A 50 -13.17 -12.00 -28.82
N GLY A 51 -11.85 -12.09 -28.95
CA GLY A 51 -11.02 -13.16 -28.41
C GLY A 51 -9.82 -12.62 -27.63
N THR A 52 -8.85 -13.49 -27.35
CA THR A 52 -7.60 -13.08 -26.70
C THR A 52 -6.72 -12.30 -27.68
N LEU A 53 -6.40 -11.05 -27.34
CA LEU A 53 -5.35 -10.28 -28.01
C LEU A 53 -4.01 -10.58 -27.33
N TYR A 54 -3.11 -11.22 -28.07
CA TYR A 54 -1.73 -11.39 -27.65
C TYR A 54 -0.85 -10.33 -28.30
N PHE A 55 -0.01 -9.68 -27.51
CA PHE A 55 1.06 -8.83 -28.02
C PHE A 55 2.35 -9.65 -27.91
N PHE A 56 2.94 -10.02 -29.05
CA PHE A 56 4.17 -10.79 -29.13
C PHE A 56 5.23 -9.96 -29.85
N ASP A 57 6.09 -9.29 -29.10
CA ASP A 57 7.25 -8.57 -29.61
C ASP A 57 8.47 -8.80 -28.71
N LYS A 58 9.67 -8.71 -29.28
CA LYS A 58 10.93 -8.79 -28.52
C LYS A 58 11.32 -7.44 -27.89
N GLY A 59 10.61 -6.35 -28.22
CA GLY A 59 11.08 -4.96 -28.04
C GLY A 59 10.30 -4.07 -27.06
N GLY A 60 9.29 -4.58 -26.35
CA GLY A 60 8.48 -3.79 -25.43
C GLY A 60 7.15 -3.37 -26.05
N GLU A 61 6.13 -4.17 -25.80
CA GLU A 61 4.77 -3.91 -26.22
C GLU A 61 4.19 -2.77 -25.38
N SER A 62 3.67 -1.75 -26.05
CA SER A 62 2.97 -0.67 -25.37
C SER A 62 1.50 -0.66 -25.79
N ILE A 63 0.62 -0.73 -24.80
CA ILE A 63 -0.76 -0.25 -24.94
C ILE A 63 -0.70 1.19 -24.42
N SER A 64 -0.60 2.14 -25.32
CA SER A 64 -0.71 3.57 -24.98
C SER A 64 -2.12 4.05 -25.31
N SER A 65 -2.71 4.82 -24.41
CA SER A 65 -3.90 5.62 -24.72
C SER A 65 -3.44 7.06 -24.94
N ASP A 66 -3.72 7.61 -26.12
CA ASP A 66 -3.58 9.05 -26.40
C ASP A 66 -4.72 9.86 -25.76
N GLY A 67 -5.81 9.19 -25.38
CA GLY A 67 -6.85 9.67 -24.47
C GLY A 67 -6.50 9.40 -23.01
N ALA A 68 -6.98 10.25 -22.11
CA ALA A 68 -6.60 10.33 -20.68
C ALA A 68 -6.79 9.04 -19.83
N THR A 69 -7.25 7.91 -20.39
CA THR A 69 -7.59 6.71 -19.62
C THR A 69 -7.41 5.42 -20.43
N LEU A 70 -6.64 4.48 -19.90
CA LEU A 70 -6.68 3.06 -20.25
C LEU A 70 -7.59 2.33 -19.25
N THR A 71 -8.71 1.76 -19.71
CA THR A 71 -9.60 0.98 -18.86
C THR A 71 -9.38 -0.51 -19.11
N ILE A 72 -8.99 -1.26 -18.08
CA ILE A 72 -8.91 -2.73 -18.14
C ILE A 72 -9.99 -3.28 -17.22
N ALA A 73 -11.02 -3.88 -17.81
CA ALA A 73 -12.04 -4.57 -17.05
C ALA A 73 -11.53 -5.98 -16.66
N GLY A 74 -11.62 -6.32 -15.37
CA GLY A 74 -11.22 -7.64 -14.86
C GLY A 74 -9.89 -7.63 -14.12
N ASN A 75 -9.28 -8.82 -14.00
CA ASN A 75 -8.04 -9.01 -13.26
C ASN A 75 -6.84 -8.57 -14.11
N VAL A 76 -5.94 -7.77 -13.53
CA VAL A 76 -4.68 -7.37 -14.16
C VAL A 76 -3.52 -7.99 -13.37
N ALA A 77 -2.67 -8.75 -14.05
CA ALA A 77 -1.48 -9.35 -13.46
C ALA A 77 -0.23 -8.67 -14.04
N PHE A 78 0.56 -8.05 -13.16
CA PHE A 78 1.86 -7.47 -13.52
C PHE A 78 2.97 -8.39 -13.00
N PRO A 79 3.69 -9.11 -13.87
CA PRO A 79 4.81 -9.95 -13.43
C PRO A 79 6.03 -9.14 -12.99
N GLY A 80 6.07 -7.84 -13.31
CA GLY A 80 7.13 -6.91 -12.92
C GLY A 80 6.61 -5.73 -12.08
N ALA A 81 7.42 -4.68 -11.99
CA ALA A 81 7.07 -3.47 -11.26
C ALA A 81 6.03 -2.62 -12.02
N ILE A 82 5.17 -1.94 -11.26
CA ILE A 82 4.31 -0.86 -11.79
C ILE A 82 5.03 0.46 -11.54
N TYR A 83 5.37 1.19 -12.59
CA TYR A 83 6.03 2.50 -12.49
C TYR A 83 5.01 3.63 -12.70
N MET A 84 4.88 4.50 -11.70
CA MET A 84 3.90 5.60 -11.68
C MET A 84 4.64 6.94 -11.62
N ASN A 85 4.68 7.66 -12.75
CA ASN A 85 5.49 8.88 -12.91
C ASN A 85 4.81 10.18 -12.45
N ASP A 86 3.52 10.13 -12.11
CA ASP A 86 2.76 11.30 -11.65
C ASP A 86 2.37 11.16 -10.18
N THR A 87 2.32 12.30 -9.51
CA THR A 87 2.03 12.52 -8.09
C THR A 87 0.60 12.13 -7.66
N THR A 88 -0.33 11.88 -8.60
CA THR A 88 -1.74 11.52 -8.32
C THR A 88 -2.12 10.12 -8.82
N SER A 89 -1.17 9.19 -8.85
CA SER A 89 -1.28 7.96 -9.65
C SER A 89 -2.27 6.90 -9.17
N ILE A 90 -2.69 6.91 -7.90
CA ILE A 90 -3.66 5.95 -7.35
C ILE A 90 -4.90 6.71 -6.87
N LEU A 91 -5.89 6.83 -7.74
CA LEU A 91 -7.21 7.36 -7.38
C LEU A 91 -8.20 6.19 -7.27
N THR A 92 -8.69 5.93 -6.05
CA THR A 92 -9.85 5.06 -5.87
C THR A 92 -11.11 5.91 -5.83
N LYS A 93 -12.09 5.63 -6.71
CA LYS A 93 -13.44 6.20 -6.59
C LYS A 93 -14.20 5.44 -5.50
N ALA A 94 -13.71 5.53 -4.28
CA ALA A 94 -14.25 4.83 -3.13
C ALA A 94 -15.49 5.57 -2.60
N SER A 95 -16.62 4.87 -2.51
CA SER A 95 -17.76 5.26 -1.68
C SER A 95 -17.47 4.93 -0.20
N ALA A 96 -18.37 5.32 0.72
CA ALA A 96 -18.23 4.92 2.12
C ALA A 96 -18.19 3.38 2.24
N GLY A 97 -17.07 2.84 2.73
CA GLY A 97 -16.84 1.40 2.87
C GLY A 97 -15.92 0.78 1.81
N ASP A 98 -15.62 1.50 0.72
CA ASP A 98 -14.64 1.06 -0.26
C ASP A 98 -13.23 1.38 0.22
N TYR A 99 -12.26 0.53 -0.14
CA TYR A 99 -10.87 0.71 0.26
C TYR A 99 -9.91 0.36 -0.87
N PHE A 100 -8.77 1.05 -0.89
CA PHE A 100 -7.58 0.58 -1.60
C PHE A 100 -6.89 -0.44 -0.71
N ALA A 101 -6.78 -1.69 -1.18
CA ALA A 101 -6.00 -2.71 -0.48
C ALA A 101 -4.73 -3.02 -1.25
N ILE A 102 -3.60 -2.93 -0.55
CA ILE A 102 -2.38 -3.63 -0.93
C ILE A 102 -2.39 -4.93 -0.13
N LYS A 103 -2.74 -6.03 -0.80
CA LYS A 103 -2.60 -7.37 -0.24
C LYS A 103 -1.33 -7.95 -0.84
N ALA A 104 -0.29 -8.04 -0.04
CA ALA A 104 0.81 -8.90 -0.41
C ALA A 104 0.52 -10.31 0.15
N ILE A 105 0.93 -11.33 -0.60
CA ILE A 105 0.69 -12.73 -0.27
C ILE A 105 2.00 -13.43 -0.47
N ASN A 106 2.58 -13.89 0.63
CA ASN A 106 3.71 -14.78 0.53
C ASN A 106 3.23 -16.21 0.27
N GLN A 107 3.48 -16.74 -0.94
CA GLN A 107 3.17 -18.13 -1.29
C GLN A 107 4.21 -19.13 -0.80
N ILE A 108 5.34 -18.68 -0.24
CA ILE A 108 6.38 -19.55 0.33
C ILE A 108 6.33 -19.52 1.85
N SER A 109 6.29 -20.72 2.44
CA SER A 109 5.79 -21.07 3.78
C SER A 109 6.40 -20.33 5.00
N TRP A 110 7.38 -19.43 4.87
CA TRP A 110 8.14 -18.88 6.01
C TRP A 110 8.70 -17.44 5.86
N GLY A 111 8.09 -16.56 5.05
CA GLY A 111 8.61 -15.19 4.89
C GLY A 111 7.63 -14.08 5.27
N TYR A 112 8.18 -12.93 5.69
CA TYR A 112 7.42 -11.70 5.90
C TYR A 112 6.90 -11.15 4.57
N ASP A 113 5.70 -10.59 4.63
CA ASP A 113 5.08 -9.92 3.51
C ASP A 113 5.45 -8.43 3.57
N GLU A 114 6.32 -7.98 2.66
CA GLU A 114 6.93 -6.65 2.71
C GLU A 114 6.17 -5.69 1.78
N VAL A 115 5.26 -4.89 2.37
CA VAL A 115 4.42 -3.93 1.63
C VAL A 115 5.20 -2.70 1.16
N ALA A 116 6.38 -2.43 1.74
CA ALA A 116 7.28 -1.37 1.27
C ALA A 116 8.75 -1.71 1.59
N ARG A 117 9.57 -1.89 0.55
CA ARG A 117 11.04 -1.85 0.63
C ARG A 117 11.54 -0.59 -0.08
N ALA A 118 11.88 0.45 0.65
CA ALA A 118 12.54 1.63 0.08
C ALA A 118 14.06 1.46 0.16
N GLN A 119 14.58 0.43 -0.52
CA GLN A 119 16.02 0.18 -0.62
C GLN A 119 16.69 1.38 -1.30
N GLY A 120 17.57 2.07 -0.58
CA GLY A 120 18.38 3.17 -1.10
C GLY A 120 17.89 4.60 -0.80
N ALA A 121 16.74 4.76 -0.12
CA ALA A 121 16.40 6.06 0.46
C ALA A 121 17.22 6.27 1.76
N THR A 122 17.79 7.46 1.95
CA THR A 122 18.46 7.82 3.21
C THR A 122 17.50 7.75 4.39
N ASP A 123 16.22 8.09 4.18
CA ASP A 123 15.13 8.02 5.16
C ASP A 123 13.85 7.43 4.53
N PRO A 124 13.69 6.11 4.45
CA PRO A 124 12.46 5.50 4.00
C PRO A 124 11.36 5.69 5.05
N TYR A 125 10.29 6.42 4.73
CA TYR A 125 9.15 6.59 5.63
C TYR A 125 7.83 6.23 4.94
N PHE A 126 6.93 5.59 5.70
CA PHE A 126 5.53 5.45 5.33
C PHE A 126 4.78 6.64 5.94
N SER A 127 4.49 7.66 5.13
CA SER A 127 3.63 8.77 5.54
C SER A 127 2.25 8.58 4.96
N ILE A 128 1.27 8.58 5.85
CA ILE A 128 -0.13 8.78 5.52
C ILE A 128 -0.43 10.26 5.78
N GLY A 129 -0.19 11.10 4.79
CA GLY A 129 -0.39 12.55 4.91
C GLY A 129 -1.83 12.91 5.28
N GLY A 130 -2.01 13.96 6.08
CA GLY A 130 -3.32 14.55 6.42
C GLY A 130 -3.57 14.72 7.92
N SER A 131 -4.76 15.24 8.28
CA SER A 131 -5.23 15.44 9.66
C SER A 131 -5.82 14.16 10.29
N GLN A 132 -5.49 12.99 9.76
CA GLN A 132 -6.18 11.73 10.07
C GLN A 132 -5.29 10.80 10.91
N GLN A 133 -5.94 10.03 11.78
CA GLN A 133 -5.29 9.16 12.76
C GLN A 133 -4.61 7.97 12.08
N PHE A 134 -3.38 7.65 12.49
CA PHE A 134 -2.77 6.37 12.17
C PHE A 134 -3.31 5.29 13.10
N LYS A 135 -4.02 4.30 12.56
CA LYS A 135 -4.64 3.22 13.35
C LYS A 135 -3.95 1.89 13.05
N PHE A 136 -3.47 1.24 14.11
CA PHE A 136 -3.00 -0.14 14.05
C PHE A 136 -4.09 -1.07 14.55
N TYR A 137 -4.72 -1.81 13.64
CA TYR A 137 -5.62 -2.90 14.02
C TYR A 137 -4.80 -4.20 14.04
N ASN A 138 -4.41 -4.62 15.24
CA ASN A 138 -3.65 -5.86 15.44
C ASN A 138 -4.37 -6.74 16.46
N SER A 139 -4.64 -7.99 16.11
CA SER A 139 -5.17 -9.01 17.02
C SER A 139 -4.07 -9.76 17.78
N GLY A 140 -2.79 -9.48 17.46
CA GLY A 140 -1.60 -10.05 18.08
C GLY A 140 -0.64 -8.96 18.61
N ILE A 141 0.67 -9.18 18.43
CA ILE A 141 1.73 -8.29 18.96
C ILE A 141 2.21 -7.33 17.88
N THR A 142 2.27 -6.03 18.19
CA THR A 142 2.95 -5.02 17.35
C THR A 142 4.35 -4.78 17.92
N ASN A 143 5.39 -5.13 17.16
CA ASN A 143 6.78 -4.88 17.55
C ASN A 143 7.33 -3.68 16.79
N PHE A 144 7.83 -2.69 17.53
CA PHE A 144 8.61 -1.58 16.97
C PHE A 144 10.08 -1.85 17.25
N ALA A 145 10.89 -1.97 16.20
CA ALA A 145 12.33 -2.31 16.33
C ALA A 145 13.14 -1.19 17.00
N HIS A 146 12.62 0.04 16.98
CA HIS A 146 13.21 1.23 17.55
C HIS A 146 12.19 1.99 18.39
N ASN A 147 12.60 3.16 18.87
CA ASN A 147 11.79 4.00 19.76
C ASN A 147 10.46 4.39 19.12
N VAL A 148 9.40 4.37 19.91
CA VAL A 148 8.11 5.00 19.58
C VAL A 148 8.07 6.34 20.30
N MET A 149 7.98 7.43 19.53
CA MET A 149 7.86 8.79 20.06
C MET A 149 6.44 9.30 19.89
N PHE A 150 5.85 9.77 20.99
CA PHE A 150 4.56 10.47 20.98
C PHE A 150 4.81 11.96 21.21
N SER A 151 4.44 12.81 20.25
CA SER A 151 4.59 14.27 20.37
C SER A 151 3.50 14.93 21.21
N VAL A 152 2.50 14.15 21.63
CA VAL A 152 1.35 14.56 22.44
C VAL A 152 1.05 13.48 23.50
N SER A 153 0.07 13.73 24.36
CA SER A 153 -0.36 12.77 25.38
C SER A 153 -0.77 11.41 24.81
N VAL A 154 -0.33 10.35 25.46
CA VAL A 154 -0.88 9.00 25.26
C VAL A 154 -2.10 8.86 26.16
N ASP A 155 -3.28 8.79 25.56
CA ASP A 155 -4.56 8.68 26.27
C ASP A 155 -5.30 7.40 25.85
N SER A 156 -5.99 6.76 26.80
CA SER A 156 -6.93 5.68 26.50
C SER A 156 -8.36 6.21 26.66
N ALA A 157 -9.12 6.23 25.56
CA ALA A 157 -10.54 6.58 25.60
C ALA A 157 -11.39 5.52 26.32
N ALA A 158 -10.82 4.35 26.65
CA ALA A 158 -11.49 3.27 27.35
C ALA A 158 -11.26 3.39 28.86
N VAL A 159 -12.35 3.60 29.61
CA VAL A 159 -12.40 3.80 31.07
C VAL A 159 -11.80 2.64 31.91
N ALA A 160 -11.50 1.51 31.27
CA ALA A 160 -11.03 0.28 31.90
C ALA A 160 -9.65 -0.21 31.41
N ASP A 161 -9.08 0.41 30.36
CA ASP A 161 -7.83 -0.07 29.77
C ASP A 161 -6.65 0.81 30.19
N GLN A 162 -5.70 0.17 30.87
CA GLN A 162 -4.46 0.78 31.31
C GLN A 162 -3.60 1.10 30.09
N VAL A 163 -3.17 2.36 29.95
CA VAL A 163 -1.98 2.66 29.16
C VAL A 163 -0.79 2.08 29.94
N SER A 164 -0.45 0.82 29.66
CA SER A 164 0.78 0.22 30.18
C SER A 164 1.93 0.71 29.31
N ILE A 165 2.55 1.81 29.73
CA ILE A 165 3.89 2.16 29.24
C ILE A 165 4.80 1.12 29.86
N GLY A 166 5.30 0.18 29.05
CA GLY A 166 6.16 -0.90 29.53
C GLY A 166 7.26 -0.34 30.42
N GLY A 167 7.34 -0.82 31.66
CA GLY A 167 8.32 -0.33 32.63
C GLY A 167 9.73 -0.47 32.07
N TYR A 168 10.55 0.56 32.23
CA TYR A 168 11.97 0.48 31.90
C TYR A 168 12.67 -0.38 32.96
N GLU A 169 13.40 -1.42 32.54
CA GLU A 169 14.25 -2.19 33.44
C GLU A 169 15.49 -1.35 33.75
N ILE A 170 15.51 -0.73 34.93
CA ILE A 170 16.67 0.02 35.42
C ILE A 170 17.79 -0.92 35.93
N SER A 171 17.42 -2.15 36.28
CA SER A 171 18.33 -3.26 36.60
C SER A 171 17.52 -4.57 36.65
N ALA A 172 18.22 -5.72 36.69
CA ALA A 172 17.56 -7.03 36.80
C ALA A 172 16.58 -7.07 37.98
N GLY A 173 15.29 -7.25 37.70
CA GLY A 173 14.22 -7.31 38.70
C GLY A 173 13.62 -5.97 39.14
N HIS A 174 14.12 -4.82 38.65
CA HIS A 174 13.60 -3.50 39.00
C HIS A 174 13.02 -2.80 37.77
N ARG A 175 11.72 -2.50 37.84
CA ARG A 175 11.00 -1.69 36.84
C ARG A 175 10.68 -0.34 37.44
N ALA A 176 11.05 0.73 36.74
CA ALA A 176 10.72 2.08 37.15
C ALA A 176 9.88 2.78 36.07
N LEU A 177 8.92 3.58 36.51
CA LEU A 177 8.28 4.61 35.71
C LEU A 177 9.02 5.92 36.02
N ALA A 178 9.84 6.40 35.09
CA ALA A 178 10.51 7.68 35.22
C ALA A 178 9.60 8.77 34.64
N ILE A 179 9.07 9.64 35.52
CA ILE A 179 8.38 10.87 35.13
C ILE A 179 9.38 12.00 35.39
N SER A 180 10.10 12.43 34.35
CA SER A 180 10.92 13.64 34.40
C SER A 180 10.19 14.74 33.66
N SER A 181 9.60 15.68 34.38
CA SER A 181 9.21 16.97 33.82
C SER A 181 10.02 18.04 34.57
N GLU A 182 10.81 18.83 33.84
CA GLU A 182 11.42 20.04 34.38
C GLU A 182 10.40 21.19 34.51
N GLU A 183 9.19 21.02 33.96
CA GLU A 183 8.08 21.94 34.21
C GLU A 183 7.41 21.64 35.54
N ALA A 184 7.05 22.71 36.27
CA ALA A 184 6.24 22.64 37.47
C ALA A 184 4.92 21.93 37.14
N VAL A 185 4.82 20.66 37.53
CA VAL A 185 3.66 19.78 37.27
C VAL A 185 2.37 20.39 37.83
N VAL A 186 2.49 21.23 38.86
CA VAL A 186 1.42 22.10 39.33
C VAL A 186 2.01 23.43 39.78
N VAL A 187 1.67 24.51 39.07
CA VAL A 187 1.84 25.89 39.56
C VAL A 187 0.55 26.27 40.27
N GLU A 188 0.30 25.71 41.45
CA GLU A 188 -0.76 26.18 42.33
C GLU A 188 -0.13 26.68 43.63
N VAL A 189 -0.15 28.00 43.80
CA VAL A 189 0.46 28.74 44.92
C VAL A 189 -0.29 28.57 46.24
N ASP A 190 -1.35 27.77 46.25
CA ASP A 190 -2.20 27.53 47.41
C ASP A 190 -1.85 26.19 48.06
N GLU A 191 -0.92 26.24 49.02
CA GLU A 191 -0.45 25.09 49.80
C GLU A 191 -1.58 24.37 50.56
N THR A 192 -2.75 25.00 50.76
CA THR A 192 -3.89 24.36 51.43
C THR A 192 -4.61 23.33 50.56
N LYS A 193 -4.40 23.39 49.24
CA LYS A 193 -4.98 22.46 48.26
C LYS A 193 -4.05 21.30 47.91
N PHE A 194 -2.74 21.48 48.10
CA PHE A 194 -1.75 20.42 47.90
C PHE A 194 -1.55 19.62 49.19
N SER A 195 -2.27 18.51 49.34
CA SER A 195 -2.12 17.62 50.50
C SER A 195 -0.80 16.84 50.55
N HIS A 196 0.22 17.22 49.76
CA HIS A 196 1.46 16.47 49.51
C HIS A 196 1.23 15.05 48.98
N LYS A 197 0.05 14.78 48.42
CA LYS A 197 -0.37 13.45 47.99
C LYS A 197 -0.46 13.41 46.47
N ILE A 198 0.28 12.50 45.87
CA ILE A 198 0.06 12.09 44.49
C ILE A 198 -0.82 10.84 44.54
N PRO A 199 -2.09 10.90 44.06
CA PRO A 199 -2.91 9.71 43.94
C PRO A 199 -2.32 8.82 42.83
N VAL A 200 -1.95 7.59 43.18
CA VAL A 200 -1.49 6.56 42.25
C VAL A 200 -2.39 5.34 42.35
N ARG A 201 -2.63 4.65 41.24
CA ARG A 201 -3.34 3.36 41.25
C ARG A 201 -2.33 2.22 41.15
N ILE A 202 -2.33 1.33 42.14
CA ILE A 202 -1.50 0.12 42.17
C ILE A 202 -2.44 -1.07 42.35
N ASN A 203 -2.41 -2.03 41.41
CA ASN A 203 -3.28 -3.21 41.43
C ASN A 203 -4.78 -2.90 41.60
N GLY A 204 -5.26 -1.82 40.96
CA GLY A 204 -6.67 -1.40 41.00
C GLY A 204 -7.09 -0.62 42.26
N ALA A 205 -6.25 -0.56 43.30
CA ALA A 205 -6.47 0.26 44.48
C ALA A 205 -5.78 1.63 44.34
N THR A 206 -6.44 2.68 44.82
CA THR A 206 -5.87 4.04 44.86
C THR A 206 -5.05 4.23 46.14
N TYR A 207 -3.79 4.57 45.99
CA TYR A 207 -2.87 4.95 47.05
C TYR A 207 -2.50 6.42 46.90
N ASN A 208 -2.09 7.05 47.99
CA ASN A 208 -1.54 8.39 47.96
C ASN A 208 -0.06 8.29 48.28
N LEU A 209 0.82 8.60 47.32
CA LEU A 209 2.23 8.79 47.61
C LEU A 209 2.38 10.13 48.31
N MET A 210 2.86 10.11 49.56
CA MET A 210 3.20 11.33 50.27
C MET A 210 4.62 11.76 49.91
N LEU A 211 4.76 12.98 49.43
CA LEU A 211 6.07 13.62 49.28
C LEU A 211 6.42 14.29 50.61
N CYS A 212 7.38 13.71 51.33
CA CYS A 212 7.92 14.35 52.53
C CYS A 212 9.14 15.19 52.13
N ALA A 213 9.17 16.46 52.55
CA ALA A 213 10.41 17.22 52.53
C ALA A 213 11.37 16.63 53.58
N THR A 214 12.62 16.36 53.18
CA THR A 214 13.74 16.13 54.10
C THR A 214 14.32 17.45 54.56
#